data_AF-A0A016RXJ9-F1
#
_entry.id   AF-A0A016RXJ9-F1
#
_cell.length_a   1.000
_cell.length_b   1.000
_cell.length_c   1.000
_cell.angle_alpha   90.00
_cell.angle_beta   90.00
_cell.angle_gamma   90.00
#
_symmetry.space_group_name_H-M   'P 1'
#
loop_
_entity.id
_entity.type
_entity.pdbx_description
1 polymer ?
#
loop_
_entity_poly.entity_id
_entity_poly.type
_entity_poly.pdbx_seq_one_letter_code
_entity_poly.pdbx_strand_id
1 'polypeptide(L)'
;MPWMWTNTVKEKVQAKKQCYHAFLADKSLANWQLYRMAKKEAKKAVAAAKASRFEDLYRKLDTREGERDLYKLARTRYRQTQDVVKFVGVNDEEGNLITDRKKVAERWKRYFENICNEEFPHPPIPHANPVYGAVMPISVSEVEMAVKTMKPGRATGPDDVAAELWRSQHWHPAAWLAQLFNRIIFERKIPDDRKRSTTVPIWKKKRSPAECCNYRPIRLLPHTMKIFERIVDRRIREIVELSSNQCGFVKNCSTTNAIHAGKLLVEKHLEKNAPLHVAFLDLEKAFDRVPHDVIWYSLRIHGVPEELVVWIELLYDGTRSQVRTPNGTSEEFCVNVGVHQGSALSPLLFILVMDAITKDIQKTVPWTLSYADDVMLAANTKAELEQQVQTWQDRLANFGLRMNVKKTGAVVIAP
;
A
#
# COMPACT_ATOMS: atom_id res chain seq x y z
N MET A 1 1.93 -12.39 27.44
CA MET A 1 1.89 -13.74 26.83
C MET A 1 2.51 -14.78 27.77
N PRO A 2 1.81 -15.20 28.84
CA PRO A 2 2.36 -16.16 29.82
C PRO A 2 2.22 -17.64 29.40
N TRP A 3 1.25 -17.94 28.55
CA TRP A 3 0.84 -19.31 28.18
C TRP A 3 1.75 -20.02 27.17
N MET A 4 2.66 -19.31 26.49
CA MET A 4 3.63 -19.93 25.56
C MET A 4 4.83 -20.57 26.29
N TRP A 5 4.95 -20.35 27.60
CA TRP A 5 6.10 -20.75 28.40
C TRP A 5 5.82 -22.05 29.17
N THR A 6 5.62 -23.15 28.45
CA THR A 6 5.66 -24.49 29.08
C THR A 6 7.05 -24.74 29.65
N ASN A 7 7.16 -25.63 30.65
CA ASN A 7 8.46 -25.96 31.27
C ASN A 7 9.49 -26.39 30.19
N THR A 8 9.04 -27.19 29.23
CA THR A 8 9.84 -27.61 28.06
C THR A 8 10.30 -26.42 27.19
N VAL A 9 9.45 -25.42 26.95
CA VAL A 9 9.84 -24.22 26.18
C VAL A 9 10.83 -23.37 26.98
N LYS A 10 10.61 -23.19 28.29
CA LYS A 10 11.53 -22.44 29.17
C LYS A 10 12.92 -23.07 29.16
N GLU A 11 13.01 -24.38 29.37
CA GLU A 11 14.26 -25.14 29.36
C GLU A 11 15.00 -25.00 28.03
N LYS A 12 14.33 -25.21 26.89
CA LYS A 12 14.98 -25.12 25.58
C LYS A 12 15.39 -23.69 25.20
N VAL A 13 14.64 -22.68 25.63
CA VAL A 13 15.01 -21.27 25.44
C VAL A 13 16.18 -20.87 26.34
N GLN A 14 16.25 -21.41 27.56
CA GLN A 14 17.37 -21.19 28.48
C GLN A 14 18.65 -21.86 27.99
N ALA A 15 18.56 -23.11 27.52
CA ALA A 15 19.69 -23.80 26.88
C ALA A 15 20.20 -23.03 25.65
N LYS A 16 19.30 -22.52 24.79
CA LYS A 16 19.68 -21.63 23.68
C LYS A 16 20.44 -20.39 24.16
N LYS A 17 20.01 -19.74 25.24
CA LYS A 17 20.69 -18.56 25.80
C LYS A 17 22.08 -18.93 26.33
N GLN A 18 22.21 -20.04 27.05
CA GLN A 18 23.50 -20.52 27.57
C GLN A 18 24.49 -20.81 26.43
N CYS A 19 24.08 -21.54 25.39
CA CYS A 19 24.94 -21.79 24.22
C CYS A 19 25.29 -20.51 23.46
N TYR A 20 24.41 -19.49 23.45
CA TYR A 20 24.71 -18.19 22.85
C TYR A 20 25.77 -17.42 23.65
N HIS A 21 25.68 -17.43 24.97
CA HIS A 21 26.69 -16.81 25.83
C HIS A 21 28.05 -17.53 25.74
N ALA A 22 28.05 -18.87 25.67
CA ALA A 22 29.27 -19.65 25.43
C ALA A 22 29.93 -19.30 24.08
N PHE A 23 29.14 -19.15 23.01
CA PHE A 23 29.65 -18.69 21.71
C PHE A 23 30.18 -17.25 21.73
N LEU A 24 29.56 -16.35 22.51
CA LEU A 24 30.07 -14.98 22.64
C LEU A 24 31.39 -14.92 23.42
N ALA A 25 31.58 -15.80 24.40
CA ALA A 25 32.82 -15.91 25.18
C ALA A 25 33.95 -16.56 24.38
N ASP A 26 33.65 -17.62 23.63
CA ASP A 26 34.59 -18.30 22.73
C ASP A 26 33.91 -18.56 21.37
N LYS A 27 34.37 -17.82 20.34
CA LYS A 27 33.83 -17.83 18.98
C LYS A 27 34.26 -19.05 18.16
N SER A 28 34.57 -20.16 18.80
CA SER A 28 34.93 -21.42 18.15
C SER A 28 33.79 -21.99 17.31
N LEU A 29 34.16 -22.76 16.28
CA LEU A 29 33.22 -23.44 15.39
C LEU A 29 32.33 -24.44 16.15
N ALA A 30 32.88 -25.08 17.19
CA ALA A 30 32.14 -26.00 18.06
C ALA A 30 31.01 -25.29 18.83
N ASN A 31 31.29 -24.13 19.43
CA ASN A 31 30.27 -23.35 20.15
C ASN A 31 29.19 -22.80 19.21
N TRP A 32 29.55 -22.44 17.98
CA TRP A 32 28.60 -22.05 16.95
C TRP A 32 27.63 -23.18 16.57
N GLN A 33 28.14 -24.40 16.40
CA GLN A 33 27.33 -25.59 16.10
C GLN A 33 26.36 -25.91 17.25
N LEU A 34 26.84 -25.88 18.50
CA LEU A 34 26.01 -26.09 19.69
C LEU A 34 24.89 -25.05 19.81
N TYR A 35 25.19 -23.76 19.59
CA TYR A 35 24.16 -22.71 19.54
C TYR A 35 23.12 -22.95 18.43
N ARG A 36 23.57 -23.36 17.22
CA ARG A 36 22.67 -23.62 16.09
C ARG A 36 21.71 -24.78 16.37
N MET A 37 22.21 -25.85 17.00
CA MET A 37 21.39 -26.99 17.44
C MET A 37 20.38 -26.57 18.52
N ALA A 38 20.83 -25.87 19.57
CA ALA A 38 19.95 -25.38 20.63
C ALA A 38 18.88 -24.40 20.11
N LYS A 39 19.22 -23.56 19.12
CA LYS A 39 18.27 -22.67 18.43
C LYS A 39 17.21 -23.46 17.64
N LYS A 40 17.60 -24.54 16.97
CA LYS A 40 16.67 -25.42 16.22
C LYS A 40 15.71 -26.12 17.18
N GLU A 41 16.22 -26.67 18.27
CA GLU A 41 15.43 -27.35 19.31
C GLU A 41 14.46 -26.39 20.02
N ALA A 42 14.90 -25.18 20.38
CA ALA A 42 14.02 -24.16 20.94
C ALA A 42 12.89 -23.78 19.97
N LYS A 43 13.19 -23.66 18.67
CA LYS A 43 12.18 -23.37 17.64
C LYS A 43 11.17 -24.52 17.51
N LYS A 44 11.64 -25.76 17.55
CA LYS A 44 10.79 -26.97 17.50
C LYS A 44 9.86 -27.06 18.72
N ALA A 45 10.38 -26.84 19.92
CA ALA A 45 9.60 -26.84 21.16
C ALA A 45 8.50 -25.75 21.15
N VAL A 46 8.82 -24.54 20.69
CA VAL A 46 7.84 -23.45 20.56
C VAL A 46 6.77 -23.78 19.52
N ALA A 47 7.15 -24.41 18.40
CA ALA A 47 6.19 -24.81 17.36
C ALA A 47 5.24 -25.91 17.87
N ALA A 48 5.76 -26.92 18.56
CA ALA A 48 4.97 -28.00 19.15
C ALA A 48 3.99 -27.48 20.24
N ALA A 49 4.47 -26.62 21.14
CA ALA A 49 3.61 -26.01 22.16
C ALA A 49 2.50 -25.13 21.57
N LYS A 50 2.76 -24.46 20.44
CA LYS A 50 1.72 -23.73 19.70
C LYS A 50 0.72 -24.69 19.07
N ALA A 51 1.18 -25.73 18.37
CA ALA A 51 0.33 -26.68 17.69
C ALA A 51 -0.65 -27.38 18.66
N SER A 52 -0.12 -27.93 19.76
CA SER A 52 -0.93 -28.60 20.79
C SER A 52 -1.99 -27.68 21.39
N ARG A 53 -1.66 -26.41 21.68
CA ARG A 53 -2.66 -25.45 22.19
C ARG A 53 -3.73 -25.10 21.16
N PHE A 54 -3.34 -24.93 19.89
CA PHE A 54 -4.32 -24.67 18.84
C PHE A 54 -5.26 -25.87 18.69
N GLU A 55 -4.73 -27.09 18.78
CA GLU A 55 -5.53 -28.32 18.75
C GLU A 55 -6.51 -28.43 19.93
N ASP A 56 -6.06 -28.12 21.15
CA ASP A 56 -6.92 -28.06 22.33
C ASP A 56 -7.97 -26.95 22.24
N LEU A 57 -7.62 -25.81 21.62
CA LEU A 57 -8.55 -24.72 21.36
C LEU A 57 -9.62 -25.15 20.34
N TYR A 58 -9.21 -25.80 19.25
CA TYR A 58 -10.12 -26.32 18.23
C TYR A 58 -11.10 -27.36 18.80
N ARG A 59 -10.61 -28.28 19.63
CA ARG A 59 -11.46 -29.27 20.33
C ARG A 59 -12.51 -28.66 21.24
N LYS A 60 -12.27 -27.45 21.76
CA LYS A 60 -13.19 -26.76 22.68
C LYS A 60 -14.15 -25.80 21.97
N LEU A 61 -14.04 -25.59 20.65
CA LEU A 61 -14.85 -24.60 19.92
C LEU A 61 -16.35 -24.92 19.95
N ASP A 62 -16.75 -26.19 20.03
CA ASP A 62 -18.16 -26.60 20.13
C ASP A 62 -18.74 -26.40 21.54
N THR A 63 -17.95 -25.87 22.48
CA THR A 63 -18.38 -25.58 23.85
C THR A 63 -18.49 -24.07 24.08
N ARG A 64 -19.43 -23.65 24.94
CA ARG A 64 -19.58 -22.23 25.38
C ARG A 64 -18.29 -21.63 25.95
N GLU A 65 -17.39 -22.45 26.48
CA GLU A 65 -16.09 -22.02 26.99
C GLU A 65 -15.07 -21.73 25.89
N GLY A 66 -15.01 -22.55 24.85
CA GLY A 66 -14.13 -22.32 23.70
C GLY A 66 -14.55 -21.09 22.88
N GLU A 67 -15.86 -20.84 22.75
CA GLU A 67 -16.38 -19.61 22.13
C GLU A 67 -15.92 -18.36 22.91
N ARG A 68 -16.05 -18.37 24.25
CA ARG A 68 -15.59 -17.27 25.12
C ARG A 68 -14.07 -17.07 25.04
N ASP A 69 -13.29 -18.13 24.97
CA ASP A 69 -11.85 -18.05 24.86
C ASP A 69 -11.38 -17.55 23.49
N LEU A 70 -12.11 -17.87 22.42
CA LEU A 70 -11.93 -17.28 21.10
C LEU A 70 -12.23 -15.77 21.12
N TYR A 71 -13.34 -15.35 21.72
CA TYR A 71 -13.67 -13.94 21.92
C TYR A 71 -12.62 -13.20 22.76
N LYS A 72 -12.07 -13.82 23.82
CA LYS A 72 -10.96 -13.25 24.62
C LYS A 72 -9.67 -13.14 23.80
N LEU A 73 -9.36 -14.12 22.96
CA LEU A 73 -8.21 -14.09 22.05
C LEU A 73 -8.35 -12.99 21.01
N ALA A 74 -9.53 -12.86 20.39
CA ALA A 74 -9.86 -11.78 19.46
C ALA A 74 -9.74 -10.41 20.14
N ARG A 75 -10.29 -10.26 21.35
CA ARG A 75 -10.23 -9.01 22.14
C ARG A 75 -8.82 -8.67 22.61
N THR A 76 -7.99 -9.69 22.90
CA THR A 76 -6.59 -9.49 23.28
C THR A 76 -5.75 -9.10 22.07
N ARG A 77 -5.98 -9.69 20.89
CA ARG A 77 -5.36 -9.25 19.63
C ARG A 77 -5.77 -7.81 19.32
N TYR A 78 -7.06 -7.47 19.45
CA TYR A 78 -7.58 -6.11 19.29
C TYR A 78 -6.88 -5.10 20.22
N ARG A 79 -6.65 -5.47 21.50
CA ARG A 79 -5.91 -4.63 22.46
C ARG A 79 -4.41 -4.53 22.13
N GLN A 80 -3.79 -5.60 21.63
CA GLN A 80 -2.37 -5.61 21.24
C GLN A 80 -2.11 -4.86 19.93
N THR A 81 -3.12 -4.69 19.07
CA THR A 81 -3.02 -3.85 17.86
C THR A 81 -3.13 -2.35 18.13
N GLN A 82 -3.30 -1.92 19.39
CA GLN A 82 -3.32 -0.49 19.76
C GLN A 82 -1.93 0.17 19.79
N ASP A 83 -0.92 -0.40 19.13
CA ASP A 83 0.43 0.16 18.98
C ASP A 83 0.47 1.34 17.97
N VAL A 84 -0.37 2.35 18.18
CA VAL A 84 -0.18 3.68 17.60
C VAL A 84 0.36 4.56 18.73
N VAL A 85 1.55 5.12 18.50
CA VAL A 85 2.21 6.08 19.41
C VAL A 85 1.18 7.11 19.88
N LYS A 86 0.99 7.18 21.20
CA LYS A 86 -0.13 7.81 21.93
C LYS A 86 -0.09 9.35 21.90
N PHE A 87 -0.06 9.96 20.72
CA PHE A 87 -0.48 11.35 20.62
C PHE A 87 -1.99 11.36 20.39
N VAL A 88 -2.72 11.87 21.38
CA VAL A 88 -4.19 11.77 21.49
C VAL A 88 -4.88 13.07 21.05
N GLY A 89 -4.11 14.16 20.92
CA GLY A 89 -4.60 15.45 20.45
C GLY A 89 -4.45 15.64 18.94
N VAL A 90 -5.09 16.67 18.42
CA VAL A 90 -4.94 17.12 17.03
C VAL A 90 -5.20 18.62 16.98
N ASN A 91 -4.46 19.36 16.16
CA ASN A 91 -4.73 20.79 15.98
C ASN A 91 -5.98 20.99 15.13
N ASP A 92 -6.79 21.98 15.48
CA ASP A 92 -7.87 22.47 14.62
C ASP A 92 -7.31 23.21 13.38
N GLU A 93 -8.15 23.92 12.64
CA GLU A 93 -7.74 24.69 11.47
C GLU A 93 -7.01 26.00 11.84
N GLU A 94 -7.20 26.48 13.07
CA GLU A 94 -6.63 27.72 13.62
C GLU A 94 -5.31 27.47 14.39
N GLY A 95 -4.94 26.21 14.59
CA GLY A 95 -3.72 25.79 15.28
C GLY A 95 -3.91 25.49 16.77
N ASN A 96 -5.15 25.51 17.29
CA ASN A 96 -5.43 25.18 18.68
C ASN A 96 -5.52 23.67 18.88
N LEU A 97 -4.93 23.18 19.97
CA LEU A 97 -4.89 21.75 20.28
C LEU A 97 -6.26 21.26 20.78
N ILE A 98 -6.90 20.38 20.01
CA ILE A 98 -8.09 19.63 20.42
C ILE A 98 -7.66 18.37 21.16
N THR A 99 -8.24 18.11 22.33
CA THR A 99 -8.03 16.89 23.12
C THR A 99 -9.31 16.08 23.36
N ASP A 100 -10.48 16.68 23.14
CA ASP A 100 -11.76 15.97 23.24
C ASP A 100 -11.88 14.88 22.18
N ARG A 101 -12.24 13.66 22.59
CA ARG A 101 -12.24 12.49 21.70
C ARG A 101 -13.19 12.61 20.52
N LYS A 102 -14.37 13.19 20.72
CA LYS A 102 -15.37 13.35 19.64
C LYS A 102 -14.89 14.41 18.65
N LYS A 103 -14.42 15.55 19.16
CA LYS A 103 -13.86 16.62 18.30
C LYS A 103 -12.61 16.17 17.54
N VAL A 104 -11.75 15.36 18.15
CA VAL A 104 -10.58 14.76 17.48
C VAL A 104 -11.04 13.85 16.34
N ALA A 105 -12.00 12.96 16.58
CA ALA A 105 -12.51 12.05 15.55
C ALA A 105 -13.16 12.82 14.37
N GLU A 106 -13.92 13.88 14.68
CA GLU A 106 -14.54 14.74 13.67
C GLU A 106 -13.48 15.52 12.85
N ARG A 107 -12.45 16.05 13.51
CA ARG A 107 -11.33 16.73 12.85
C ARG A 107 -10.61 15.79 11.86
N TRP A 108 -10.41 14.54 12.24
CA TRP A 108 -9.83 13.52 11.38
C TRP A 108 -10.73 13.16 10.20
N LYS A 109 -12.04 12.97 10.44
CA LYS A 109 -13.06 12.74 9.42
C LYS A 109 -13.01 13.86 8.39
N ARG A 110 -13.22 15.12 8.83
CA ARG A 110 -13.22 16.31 7.96
C ARG A 110 -11.93 16.43 7.14
N TYR A 111 -10.78 16.21 7.77
CA TYR A 111 -9.49 16.26 7.07
C TYR A 111 -9.40 15.25 5.91
N PHE A 112 -9.75 13.99 6.15
CA PHE A 112 -9.68 12.96 5.11
C PHE A 112 -10.83 13.05 4.13
N GLU A 113 -12.03 13.42 4.57
CA GLU A 113 -13.18 13.68 3.70
C GLU A 113 -12.86 14.76 2.66
N ASN A 114 -12.30 15.90 3.07
CA ASN A 114 -11.88 16.95 2.14
C ASN A 114 -10.81 16.45 1.15
N ILE A 115 -9.86 15.65 1.64
CA ILE A 115 -8.80 15.10 0.78
C ILE A 115 -9.35 14.12 -0.25
N CYS A 116 -10.35 13.32 0.13
CA CYS A 116 -10.91 12.26 -0.71
C CYS A 116 -12.07 12.73 -1.60
N ASN A 117 -12.44 14.01 -1.56
CA ASN A 117 -13.60 14.55 -2.29
C ASN A 117 -13.33 15.88 -3.00
N GLU A 118 -12.23 16.58 -2.72
CA GLU A 118 -11.84 17.75 -3.50
C GLU A 118 -10.78 17.38 -4.55
N GLU A 119 -11.05 17.73 -5.80
CA GLU A 119 -10.08 17.70 -6.89
C GLU A 119 -9.35 19.04 -6.99
N PHE A 120 -8.14 19.04 -7.55
CA PHE A 120 -7.52 20.30 -7.95
C PHE A 120 -8.20 20.83 -9.22
N PRO A 121 -8.34 22.15 -9.39
CA PRO A 121 -8.93 22.69 -10.62
C PRO A 121 -8.17 22.21 -11.86
N HIS A 122 -8.90 21.70 -12.84
CA HIS A 122 -8.37 21.25 -14.12
C HIS A 122 -9.42 21.42 -15.24
N PRO A 123 -9.00 21.56 -16.51
CA PRO A 123 -9.91 21.47 -17.64
C PRO A 123 -10.53 20.06 -17.73
N PRO A 124 -11.63 19.86 -18.48
CA PRO A 124 -12.20 18.53 -18.70
C PRO A 124 -11.15 17.53 -19.20
N ILE A 125 -11.13 16.34 -18.61
CA ILE A 125 -10.20 15.28 -19.02
C ILE A 125 -10.52 14.88 -20.46
N PRO A 126 -9.51 14.75 -21.36
CA PRO A 126 -9.75 14.35 -22.73
C PRO A 126 -10.47 13.01 -22.85
N HIS A 127 -11.31 12.87 -23.88
CA HIS A 127 -11.96 11.60 -24.16
C HIS A 127 -10.98 10.63 -24.84
N ALA A 128 -10.90 9.40 -24.35
CA ALA A 128 -10.20 8.29 -24.99
C ALA A 128 -11.22 7.23 -25.41
N ASN A 129 -11.10 6.74 -26.64
CA ASN A 129 -12.02 5.74 -27.18
C ASN A 129 -11.92 4.42 -26.40
N PRO A 130 -13.06 3.76 -26.13
CA PRO A 130 -13.06 2.40 -25.56
C PRO A 130 -12.31 1.42 -26.45
N VAL A 131 -11.58 0.49 -25.81
CA VAL A 131 -10.96 -0.64 -26.51
C VAL A 131 -11.82 -1.87 -26.31
N TYR A 132 -12.32 -2.45 -27.40
CA TYR A 132 -13.14 -3.65 -27.34
C TYR A 132 -12.29 -4.90 -27.44
N GLY A 133 -12.53 -5.85 -26.53
CA GLY A 133 -11.83 -7.12 -26.50
C GLY A 133 -12.54 -8.09 -25.55
N ALA A 134 -12.39 -9.40 -25.80
CA ALA A 134 -12.95 -10.42 -24.95
C ALA A 134 -12.19 -10.47 -23.60
N VAL A 135 -12.91 -10.27 -22.50
CA VAL A 135 -12.37 -10.46 -21.16
C VAL A 135 -12.93 -11.77 -20.60
N MET A 136 -12.05 -12.75 -20.41
CA MET A 136 -12.44 -14.07 -19.91
C MET A 136 -12.97 -13.99 -18.47
N PRO A 137 -13.91 -14.86 -18.06
CA PRO A 137 -14.32 -14.96 -16.66
C PRO A 137 -13.13 -15.23 -15.73
N ILE A 138 -13.26 -14.85 -14.46
CA ILE A 138 -12.23 -15.11 -13.45
C ILE A 138 -12.20 -16.62 -13.14
N SER A 139 -11.05 -17.23 -13.36
CA SER A 139 -10.84 -18.66 -13.10
C SER A 139 -10.50 -18.93 -11.63
N VAL A 140 -10.75 -20.15 -11.17
CA VAL A 140 -10.35 -20.61 -9.83
C VAL A 140 -8.82 -20.52 -9.66
N SER A 141 -8.06 -20.85 -10.70
CA SER A 141 -6.60 -20.78 -10.70
C SER A 141 -6.08 -19.36 -10.43
N GLU A 142 -6.67 -18.35 -11.06
CA GLU A 142 -6.32 -16.94 -10.81
C GLU A 142 -6.55 -16.56 -9.36
N VAL A 143 -7.69 -16.98 -8.79
CA VAL A 143 -8.00 -16.72 -7.39
C VAL A 143 -7.02 -17.44 -6.46
N GLU A 144 -6.67 -18.70 -6.73
CA GLU A 144 -5.67 -19.43 -5.94
C GLU A 144 -4.32 -18.73 -5.94
N MET A 145 -3.88 -18.23 -7.10
CA MET A 145 -2.64 -17.48 -7.23
C MET A 145 -2.71 -16.17 -6.42
N ALA A 146 -3.82 -15.43 -6.50
CA ALA A 146 -4.03 -14.21 -5.73
C ALA A 146 -4.03 -14.46 -4.20
N VAL A 147 -4.67 -15.53 -3.75
CA VAL A 147 -4.71 -15.96 -2.34
C VAL A 147 -3.31 -16.38 -1.84
N LYS A 148 -2.54 -17.12 -2.65
CA LYS A 148 -1.18 -17.56 -2.29
C LYS A 148 -0.24 -16.39 -1.98
N THR A 149 -0.44 -15.24 -2.63
CA THR A 149 0.36 -14.01 -2.36
C THR A 149 -0.02 -13.27 -1.07
N MET A 150 -1.13 -13.63 -0.42
CA MET A 150 -1.53 -13.01 0.85
C MET A 150 -0.55 -13.34 1.97
N LYS A 151 -0.09 -12.30 2.67
CA LYS A 151 0.77 -12.44 3.85
C LYS A 151 -0.10 -12.67 5.09
N PRO A 152 0.26 -13.61 5.98
CA PRO A 152 -0.43 -13.80 7.25
C PRO A 152 -0.12 -12.66 8.23
N GLY A 153 -0.96 -12.48 9.25
CA GLY A 153 -0.80 -11.47 10.28
C GLY A 153 -0.99 -10.03 9.79
N ARG A 154 -1.71 -9.84 8.68
CA ARG A 154 -2.08 -8.51 8.17
C ARG A 154 -3.36 -8.01 8.84
N ALA A 155 -3.47 -6.69 8.97
CA ALA A 155 -4.66 -6.04 9.54
C ALA A 155 -5.90 -6.36 8.70
N THR A 156 -7.01 -6.61 9.38
CA THR A 156 -8.32 -6.91 8.80
C THR A 156 -9.00 -5.66 8.26
N GLY A 157 -9.91 -5.85 7.31
CA GLY A 157 -10.81 -4.80 6.84
C GLY A 157 -11.96 -4.57 7.83
N PRO A 158 -12.99 -3.82 7.42
CA PRO A 158 -14.20 -3.62 8.23
C PRO A 158 -14.97 -4.92 8.54
N ASP A 159 -14.76 -5.96 7.74
CA ASP A 159 -15.36 -7.29 7.89
C ASP A 159 -14.71 -8.14 9.00
N ASP A 160 -13.60 -7.69 9.58
CA ASP A 160 -12.76 -8.39 10.55
C ASP A 160 -12.32 -9.82 10.13
N VAL A 161 -12.35 -10.12 8.83
CA VAL A 161 -11.95 -11.43 8.31
C VAL A 161 -10.45 -11.46 8.06
N ALA A 162 -9.74 -12.37 8.73
CA ALA A 162 -8.30 -12.52 8.60
C ALA A 162 -7.87 -13.18 7.27
N ALA A 163 -6.69 -12.81 6.77
CA ALA A 163 -6.12 -13.39 5.55
C ALA A 163 -5.94 -14.92 5.63
N GLU A 164 -5.70 -15.45 6.83
CA GLU A 164 -5.53 -16.87 7.12
C GLU A 164 -6.78 -17.70 6.78
N LEU A 165 -7.98 -17.13 6.93
CA LEU A 165 -9.21 -17.83 6.57
C LEU A 165 -9.25 -18.15 5.07
N TRP A 166 -8.89 -17.15 4.25
CA TRP A 166 -8.84 -17.29 2.79
C TRP A 166 -7.71 -18.18 2.32
N ARG A 167 -6.66 -18.35 3.13
CA ARG A 167 -5.53 -19.26 2.85
C ARG A 167 -5.76 -20.68 3.35
N SER A 168 -6.86 -20.92 4.07
CA SER A 168 -7.19 -22.24 4.61
C SER A 168 -7.51 -23.21 3.49
N GLN A 169 -6.93 -24.42 3.56
CA GLN A 169 -7.21 -25.49 2.60
C GLN A 169 -8.52 -26.25 2.94
N HIS A 170 -9.13 -25.99 4.10
CA HIS A 170 -10.21 -26.81 4.63
C HIS A 170 -11.58 -26.60 3.96
N TRP A 171 -11.77 -25.54 3.16
CA TRP A 171 -13.09 -25.18 2.63
C TRP A 171 -13.07 -24.67 1.18
N HIS A 172 -11.95 -24.85 0.48
CA HIS A 172 -11.79 -24.44 -0.93
C HIS A 172 -12.21 -22.99 -1.25
N PRO A 173 -11.64 -21.97 -0.56
CA PRO A 173 -12.02 -20.56 -0.69
C PRO A 173 -11.96 -20.04 -2.13
N ALA A 174 -11.03 -20.54 -2.95
CA ALA A 174 -10.82 -20.04 -4.30
C ALA A 174 -12.01 -20.28 -5.24
N ALA A 175 -12.66 -21.45 -5.14
CA ALA A 175 -13.81 -21.77 -5.99
C ALA A 175 -15.01 -20.87 -5.65
N TRP A 176 -15.28 -20.69 -4.35
CA TRP A 176 -16.34 -19.81 -3.88
C TRP A 176 -16.09 -18.35 -4.27
N LEU A 177 -14.85 -17.87 -4.10
CA LEU A 177 -14.46 -16.52 -4.50
C LEU A 177 -14.57 -16.28 -6.01
N ALA A 178 -14.18 -17.25 -6.84
CA ALA A 178 -14.33 -17.14 -8.29
C ALA A 178 -15.81 -16.99 -8.69
N GLN A 179 -16.70 -17.80 -8.11
CA GLN A 179 -18.14 -17.66 -8.34
C GLN A 179 -18.65 -16.29 -7.88
N LEU A 180 -18.24 -15.83 -6.69
CA LEU A 180 -18.60 -14.51 -6.19
C LEU A 180 -18.16 -13.39 -7.12
N PHE A 181 -16.91 -13.39 -7.56
CA PHE A 181 -16.37 -12.34 -8.41
C PHE A 181 -17.03 -12.31 -9.79
N ASN A 182 -17.23 -13.47 -10.41
CA ASN A 182 -17.94 -13.55 -11.69
C ASN A 182 -19.39 -13.09 -11.56
N ARG A 183 -20.04 -13.34 -10.42
CA ARG A 183 -21.38 -12.83 -10.13
C ARG A 183 -21.39 -11.30 -9.97
N ILE A 184 -20.42 -10.72 -9.27
CA ILE A 184 -20.25 -9.26 -9.14
C ILE A 184 -20.09 -8.61 -10.52
N ILE A 185 -19.28 -9.22 -11.39
CA ILE A 185 -19.05 -8.76 -12.76
C ILE A 185 -20.35 -8.83 -13.58
N PHE A 186 -21.03 -9.98 -13.55
CA PHE A 186 -22.27 -10.20 -14.28
C PHE A 186 -23.39 -9.26 -13.84
N GLU A 187 -23.59 -9.08 -12.53
CA GLU A 187 -24.60 -8.19 -11.96
C GLU A 187 -24.18 -6.70 -12.01
N ARG A 188 -22.92 -6.41 -12.36
CA ARG A 188 -22.30 -5.07 -12.32
C ARG A 188 -22.55 -4.35 -11.00
N LYS A 189 -22.43 -5.08 -9.88
CA LYS A 189 -22.74 -4.55 -8.54
C LYS A 189 -21.86 -5.16 -7.46
N ILE A 190 -21.10 -4.30 -6.77
CA ILE A 190 -20.42 -4.69 -5.53
C ILE A 190 -21.41 -4.58 -4.36
N PRO A 191 -21.54 -5.60 -3.50
CA PRO A 191 -22.37 -5.50 -2.30
C PRO A 191 -21.88 -4.39 -1.36
N ASP A 192 -22.82 -3.62 -0.81
CA ASP A 192 -22.52 -2.41 -0.02
C ASP A 192 -21.56 -2.67 1.14
N ASP A 193 -21.67 -3.82 1.79
CA ASP A 193 -20.77 -4.21 2.88
C ASP A 193 -19.30 -4.32 2.45
N ARG A 194 -19.05 -4.57 1.16
CA ARG A 194 -17.72 -4.69 0.57
C ARG A 194 -17.20 -3.38 -0.02
N LYS A 195 -18.06 -2.36 -0.14
CA LYS A 195 -17.69 -0.98 -0.52
C LYS A 195 -17.12 -0.17 0.65
N ARG A 196 -17.24 -0.67 1.89
CA ARG A 196 -16.72 -0.04 3.10
C ARG A 196 -15.22 -0.28 3.28
N SER A 197 -14.52 0.75 3.74
CA SER A 197 -13.10 0.69 4.12
C SER A 197 -12.85 1.36 5.47
N THR A 198 -11.72 1.08 6.11
CA THR A 198 -11.28 1.80 7.32
C THR A 198 -9.95 2.48 7.08
N THR A 199 -9.92 3.81 7.14
CA THR A 199 -8.70 4.60 7.06
C THR A 199 -8.01 4.64 8.42
N VAL A 200 -6.75 4.19 8.47
CA VAL A 200 -5.90 4.25 9.66
C VAL A 200 -4.79 5.28 9.41
N PRO A 201 -4.79 6.42 10.13
CA PRO A 201 -3.74 7.42 9.99
C PRO A 201 -2.43 6.93 10.61
N ILE A 202 -1.36 6.85 9.81
CA ILE A 202 -0.03 6.48 10.28
C ILE A 202 0.88 7.70 10.26
N TRP A 203 1.36 8.11 11.43
CA TRP A 203 2.27 9.26 11.55
C TRP A 203 3.58 9.00 10.77
N LYS A 204 4.00 9.96 9.96
CA LYS A 204 5.22 9.90 9.15
C LYS A 204 6.52 9.95 9.99
N LYS A 205 6.40 10.05 11.32
CA LYS A 205 7.52 10.22 12.28
C LYS A 205 8.41 11.43 11.95
N LYS A 206 7.81 12.43 11.31
CA LYS A 206 8.42 13.70 10.91
C LYS A 206 7.42 14.80 11.25
N ARG A 207 7.92 15.94 11.75
CA ARG A 207 7.12 17.11 12.16
C ARG A 207 6.12 16.80 13.30
N SER A 208 5.34 17.79 13.70
CA SER A 208 4.42 17.68 14.84
C SER A 208 3.39 16.55 14.65
N PRO A 209 3.18 15.67 15.63
CA PRO A 209 2.10 14.68 15.62
C PRO A 209 0.71 15.30 15.81
N ALA A 210 0.62 16.59 16.15
CA ALA A 210 -0.67 17.29 16.25
C ALA A 210 -1.27 17.65 14.90
N GLU A 211 -0.49 17.61 13.83
CA GLU A 211 -0.92 18.05 12.51
C GLU A 211 -1.38 16.86 11.65
N CYS A 212 -2.64 16.89 11.18
CA CYS A 212 -3.20 15.83 10.32
C CYS A 212 -2.36 15.58 9.06
N CYS A 213 -1.76 16.62 8.48
CA CYS A 213 -0.96 16.54 7.24
C CYS A 213 0.32 15.68 7.37
N ASN A 214 0.76 15.44 8.61
CA ASN A 214 1.93 14.63 8.91
C ASN A 214 1.61 13.13 9.00
N TYR A 215 0.38 12.72 8.67
CA TYR A 215 -0.06 11.33 8.66
C TYR A 215 -0.26 10.81 7.23
N ARG A 216 -0.12 9.50 7.05
CA ARG A 216 -0.47 8.77 5.83
C ARG A 216 -1.80 8.04 6.03
N PRO A 217 -2.79 8.22 5.15
CA PRO A 217 -4.03 7.46 5.22
C PRO A 217 -3.82 6.03 4.70
N ILE A 218 -3.70 5.03 5.59
CA ILE A 218 -3.71 3.63 5.15
C ILE A 218 -5.14 3.11 5.16
N ARG A 219 -5.73 2.89 3.98
CA ARG A 219 -7.06 2.30 3.81
C ARG A 219 -7.01 0.78 3.93
N LEU A 220 -7.72 0.27 4.92
CA LEU A 220 -7.94 -1.15 5.12
C LEU A 220 -9.21 -1.57 4.39
N LEU A 221 -9.03 -2.22 3.23
CA LEU A 221 -10.09 -2.86 2.46
C LEU A 221 -10.36 -4.29 2.96
N PRO A 222 -11.59 -4.82 2.79
CA PRO A 222 -11.90 -6.23 2.96
C PRO A 222 -10.93 -7.12 2.19
N HIS A 223 -10.50 -8.23 2.80
CA HIS A 223 -9.52 -9.11 2.15
C HIS A 223 -10.06 -9.70 0.84
N THR A 224 -11.36 -9.96 0.76
CA THR A 224 -12.04 -10.40 -0.47
C THR A 224 -11.84 -9.42 -1.63
N MET A 225 -11.97 -8.12 -1.39
CA MET A 225 -11.76 -7.10 -2.43
C MET A 225 -10.28 -6.96 -2.80
N LYS A 226 -9.35 -7.09 -1.84
CA LYS A 226 -7.91 -7.12 -2.14
C LYS A 226 -7.51 -8.30 -3.02
N ILE A 227 -8.20 -9.44 -2.93
CA ILE A 227 -7.99 -10.60 -3.81
C ILE A 227 -8.46 -10.25 -5.22
N PHE A 228 -9.65 -9.66 -5.35
CA PHE A 228 -10.19 -9.19 -6.63
C PHE A 228 -9.25 -8.18 -7.30
N GLU A 229 -8.82 -7.15 -6.57
CA GLU A 229 -7.85 -6.14 -7.03
C GLU A 229 -6.56 -6.76 -7.58
N ARG A 230 -6.05 -7.84 -6.98
CA ARG A 230 -4.83 -8.52 -7.45
C ARG A 230 -5.03 -9.27 -8.76
N ILE A 231 -6.23 -9.83 -8.96
CA ILE A 231 -6.56 -10.53 -10.21
C ILE A 231 -6.61 -9.49 -11.33
N VAL A 232 -7.29 -8.36 -11.09
CA VAL A 232 -7.36 -7.26 -12.04
C VAL A 232 -5.97 -6.67 -12.31
N ASP A 233 -5.17 -6.39 -11.26
CA ASP A 233 -3.80 -5.87 -11.40
C ASP A 233 -2.94 -6.77 -12.31
N ARG A 234 -3.02 -8.09 -12.10
CA ARG A 234 -2.29 -9.05 -12.94
C ARG A 234 -2.73 -8.98 -14.40
N ARG A 235 -4.04 -9.00 -14.67
CA ARG A 235 -4.57 -8.95 -16.04
C ARG A 235 -4.16 -7.68 -16.77
N ILE A 236 -4.22 -6.53 -16.11
CA ILE A 236 -3.78 -5.25 -16.69
C ILE A 236 -2.28 -5.31 -17.00
N ARG A 237 -1.44 -5.83 -16.10
CA ARG A 237 0.01 -5.95 -16.32
C ARG A 237 0.39 -6.87 -17.47
N GLU A 238 -0.48 -7.80 -17.87
CA GLU A 238 -0.29 -8.65 -19.04
C GLU A 238 -0.64 -7.94 -20.36
N ILE A 239 -1.33 -6.79 -20.29
CA ILE A 239 -1.80 -6.00 -21.44
C ILE A 239 -0.95 -4.75 -21.66
N VAL A 240 -0.58 -4.06 -20.57
CA VAL A 240 0.03 -2.73 -20.65
C VAL A 240 1.56 -2.78 -20.68
N GLU A 241 2.16 -1.93 -21.51
CA GLU A 241 3.60 -1.67 -21.53
C GLU A 241 3.88 -0.26 -21.00
N LEU A 242 4.61 -0.19 -19.88
CA LEU A 242 4.99 1.07 -19.25
C LEU A 242 6.29 1.62 -19.84
N SER A 243 6.47 2.95 -19.79
CA SER A 243 7.73 3.59 -20.14
C SER A 243 8.91 3.02 -19.34
N SER A 244 10.06 2.87 -20.01
CA SER A 244 11.32 2.46 -19.38
C SER A 244 11.82 3.46 -18.34
N ASN A 245 11.27 4.68 -18.32
CA ASN A 245 11.58 5.72 -17.34
C ASN A 245 10.94 5.46 -15.97
N GLN A 246 9.93 4.60 -15.85
CA GLN A 246 9.27 4.29 -14.58
C GLN A 246 9.91 3.07 -13.91
N CYS A 247 10.42 3.27 -12.69
CA CYS A 247 11.01 2.22 -11.88
C CYS A 247 10.23 1.90 -10.60
N GLY A 248 9.29 2.75 -10.19
CA GLY A 248 8.41 2.48 -9.07
C GLY A 248 7.31 1.51 -9.46
N PHE A 249 7.08 0.48 -8.63
CA PHE A 249 6.03 -0.54 -8.83
C PHE A 249 6.11 -1.33 -10.16
N VAL A 250 7.25 -1.29 -10.84
CA VAL A 250 7.55 -2.04 -12.05
C VAL A 250 8.36 -3.29 -11.68
N LYS A 251 8.00 -4.43 -12.30
CA LYS A 251 8.72 -5.69 -12.07
C LYS A 251 10.16 -5.54 -12.56
N ASN A 252 11.12 -6.03 -11.78
CA ASN A 252 12.55 -6.00 -12.11
C ASN A 252 13.19 -4.59 -12.19
N CYS A 253 12.49 -3.51 -11.81
CA CYS A 253 13.15 -2.24 -11.49
C CYS A 253 13.08 -1.94 -9.99
N SER A 254 14.23 -1.79 -9.35
CA SER A 254 14.36 -1.42 -7.94
C SER A 254 14.95 -0.02 -7.78
N THR A 255 14.91 0.52 -6.57
CA THR A 255 15.58 1.78 -6.22
C THR A 255 17.07 1.78 -6.58
N THR A 256 17.74 0.63 -6.48
CA THR A 256 19.15 0.49 -6.87
C THR A 256 19.37 0.77 -8.35
N ASN A 257 18.46 0.34 -9.23
CA ASN A 257 18.57 0.56 -10.66
C ASN A 257 18.38 2.05 -11.00
N ALA A 258 17.39 2.71 -10.38
CA ALA A 258 17.15 4.14 -10.55
C ALA A 258 18.35 4.98 -10.05
N ILE A 259 18.87 4.66 -8.86
CA ILE A 259 20.07 5.32 -8.30
C ILE A 259 21.28 5.10 -9.20
N HIS A 260 21.46 3.87 -9.70
CA HIS A 260 22.58 3.57 -10.59
C HIS A 260 22.51 4.35 -11.91
N ALA A 261 21.32 4.43 -12.53
CA ALA A 261 21.11 5.21 -13.74
C ALA A 261 21.39 6.71 -13.53
N GLY A 262 20.90 7.28 -12.42
CA GLY A 262 21.21 8.66 -12.04
C GLY A 262 22.70 8.89 -11.78
N LYS A 263 23.37 7.96 -11.09
CA LYS A 263 24.80 8.05 -10.81
C LYS A 263 25.65 7.99 -12.08
N LEU A 264 25.34 7.09 -13.02
CA LEU A 264 26.02 7.02 -14.31
C LEU A 264 25.88 8.32 -15.12
N LEU A 265 24.71 8.96 -15.05
CA LEU A 265 24.49 10.25 -15.69
C LEU A 265 25.43 11.32 -15.11
N VAL A 266 25.55 11.37 -13.79
CA VAL A 266 26.44 12.30 -13.09
C VAL A 266 27.90 12.04 -13.43
N GLU A 267 28.37 10.79 -13.32
CA GLU A 267 29.77 10.42 -13.57
C GLU A 267 30.20 10.79 -15.00
N LYS A 268 29.35 10.51 -16.00
CA LYS A 268 29.63 10.84 -17.40
C LYS A 268 29.76 12.35 -17.68
N HIS A 269 29.07 13.19 -16.90
CA HIS A 269 29.16 14.64 -17.05
C HIS A 269 30.40 15.19 -16.35
N LEU A 270 30.74 14.65 -15.18
CA LEU A 270 31.98 14.97 -14.47
C LEU A 270 33.23 14.59 -15.30
N GLU A 271 33.25 13.40 -15.91
CA GLU A 271 34.35 12.96 -16.81
C GLU A 271 34.55 13.91 -18.00
N LYS A 272 33.48 14.56 -18.45
CA LYS A 272 33.50 15.50 -19.58
C LYS A 272 33.69 16.96 -19.17
N ASN A 273 33.84 17.25 -17.88
CA ASN A 273 33.82 18.61 -17.33
C ASN A 273 32.63 19.44 -17.84
N ALA A 274 31.47 18.79 -17.97
CA ALA A 274 30.24 19.42 -18.44
C ALA A 274 29.29 19.64 -17.25
N PRO A 275 28.62 20.81 -17.16
CA PRO A 275 27.61 21.03 -16.12
C PRO A 275 26.41 20.11 -16.32
N LEU A 276 25.85 19.64 -15.21
CA LEU A 276 24.61 18.88 -15.18
C LEU A 276 23.65 19.49 -14.16
N HIS A 277 22.43 19.79 -14.60
CA HIS A 277 21.38 20.32 -13.76
C HIS A 277 20.33 19.24 -13.51
N VAL A 278 19.98 18.99 -12.25
CA VAL A 278 19.02 17.96 -11.86
C VAL A 278 17.92 18.56 -10.98
N ALA A 279 16.66 18.25 -11.26
CA ALA A 279 15.52 18.58 -10.41
C ALA A 279 14.83 17.31 -9.91
N PHE A 280 14.43 17.32 -8.64
CA PHE A 280 13.59 16.30 -8.02
C PHE A 280 12.21 16.89 -7.74
N LEU A 281 11.20 16.36 -8.41
CA LEU A 281 9.81 16.80 -8.29
C LEU A 281 9.11 15.92 -7.24
N ASP A 282 8.36 16.56 -6.33
CA ASP A 282 7.45 15.91 -5.38
C ASP A 282 6.02 16.31 -5.74
N LEU A 283 5.11 15.35 -5.88
CA LEU A 283 3.70 15.62 -6.13
C LEU A 283 2.94 15.84 -4.80
N GLU A 284 2.06 16.84 -4.77
CA GLU A 284 1.23 17.14 -3.61
C GLU A 284 0.11 16.10 -3.47
N LYS A 285 0.21 15.25 -2.43
CA LYS A 285 -0.81 14.24 -2.08
C LYS A 285 -1.20 13.37 -3.30
N ALA A 286 -0.21 12.96 -4.08
CA ALA A 286 -0.38 12.37 -5.40
C ALA A 286 -1.41 11.23 -5.44
N PHE A 287 -1.38 10.30 -4.47
CA PHE A 287 -2.33 9.19 -4.41
C PHE A 287 -3.75 9.62 -4.03
N ASP A 288 -3.87 10.62 -3.15
CA ASP A 288 -5.16 11.00 -2.58
C ASP A 288 -5.96 11.96 -3.49
N ARG A 289 -5.30 12.60 -4.47
CA ARG A 289 -5.86 13.68 -5.29
C ARG A 289 -6.07 13.31 -6.77
N VAL A 290 -5.83 12.06 -7.18
CA VAL A 290 -6.04 11.64 -8.58
C VAL A 290 -7.53 11.66 -8.92
N PRO A 291 -8.00 12.45 -9.91
CA PRO A 291 -9.37 12.37 -10.40
C PRO A 291 -9.67 11.00 -11.00
N HIS A 292 -10.85 10.44 -10.73
CA HIS A 292 -11.19 9.10 -11.24
C HIS A 292 -11.29 9.07 -12.78
N ASP A 293 -11.73 10.16 -13.40
CA ASP A 293 -11.79 10.29 -14.86
C ASP A 293 -10.41 10.14 -15.52
N VAL A 294 -9.35 10.60 -14.86
CA VAL A 294 -7.97 10.44 -15.34
C VAL A 294 -7.55 8.97 -15.27
N ILE A 295 -8.04 8.21 -14.29
CA ILE A 295 -7.80 6.76 -14.19
C ILE A 295 -8.41 6.05 -15.41
N TRP A 296 -9.69 6.32 -15.72
CA TRP A 296 -10.38 5.72 -16.87
C TRP A 296 -9.71 6.09 -18.19
N TYR A 297 -9.40 7.37 -18.36
CA TYR A 297 -8.62 7.88 -19.49
C TYR A 297 -7.28 7.13 -19.64
N SER A 298 -6.52 7.00 -18.55
CA SER A 298 -5.20 6.33 -18.59
C SER A 298 -5.28 4.87 -19.00
N LEU A 299 -6.31 4.14 -18.55
CA LEU A 299 -6.49 2.73 -18.89
C LEU A 299 -6.81 2.57 -20.38
N ARG A 300 -7.69 3.42 -20.94
CA ARG A 300 -8.05 3.40 -22.36
C ARG A 300 -6.84 3.75 -23.26
N ILE A 301 -6.03 4.74 -22.87
CA ILE A 301 -4.79 5.10 -23.58
C ILE A 301 -3.79 3.94 -23.64
N HIS A 302 -3.75 3.10 -22.59
CA HIS A 302 -2.88 1.92 -22.54
C HIS A 302 -3.48 0.67 -23.21
N GLY A 303 -4.62 0.79 -23.90
CA GLY A 303 -5.21 -0.33 -24.62
C GLY A 303 -5.95 -1.34 -23.74
N VAL A 304 -6.28 -0.98 -22.48
CA VAL A 304 -7.01 -1.88 -21.59
C VAL A 304 -8.45 -2.07 -22.11
N PRO A 305 -8.94 -3.31 -22.27
CA PRO A 305 -10.31 -3.56 -22.71
C PRO A 305 -11.34 -2.91 -21.80
N GLU A 306 -12.39 -2.34 -22.38
CA GLU A 306 -13.40 -1.55 -21.68
C GLU A 306 -14.09 -2.35 -20.56
N GLU A 307 -14.29 -3.65 -20.74
CA GLU A 307 -14.87 -4.51 -19.70
C GLU A 307 -13.99 -4.55 -18.43
N LEU A 308 -12.65 -4.53 -18.54
CA LEU A 308 -11.77 -4.40 -17.38
C LEU A 308 -11.82 -2.99 -16.76
N VAL A 309 -12.01 -1.95 -17.58
CA VAL A 309 -12.21 -0.57 -17.09
C VAL A 309 -13.47 -0.52 -16.21
N VAL A 310 -14.58 -1.09 -16.68
CA VAL A 310 -15.83 -1.21 -15.92
C VAL A 310 -15.62 -1.97 -14.60
N TRP A 311 -14.83 -3.05 -14.57
CA TRP A 311 -14.55 -3.76 -13.32
C TRP A 311 -13.85 -2.89 -12.28
N ILE A 312 -13.01 -1.95 -12.74
CA ILE A 312 -12.31 -1.01 -11.86
C ILE A 312 -13.26 0.12 -11.45
N GLU A 313 -14.08 0.65 -12.36
CA GLU A 313 -15.14 1.63 -12.04
C GLU A 313 -16.03 1.10 -10.90
N LEU A 314 -16.45 -0.17 -10.98
CA LEU A 314 -17.21 -0.83 -9.92
C LEU A 314 -16.51 -0.85 -8.56
N LEU A 315 -15.17 -0.91 -8.52
CA LEU A 315 -14.38 -0.90 -7.28
C LEU A 315 -14.32 0.48 -6.62
N TYR A 316 -14.50 1.55 -7.40
CA TYR A 316 -14.48 2.94 -6.91
C TYR A 316 -15.89 3.49 -6.68
N ASP A 317 -16.91 2.95 -7.36
CA ASP A 317 -18.30 3.37 -7.26
C ASP A 317 -18.89 3.24 -5.84
N GLY A 318 -19.38 4.36 -5.31
CA GLY A 318 -20.09 4.41 -4.03
C GLY A 318 -19.25 3.95 -2.84
N THR A 319 -17.92 4.08 -2.91
CA THR A 319 -17.04 3.67 -1.83
C THR A 319 -17.15 4.59 -0.62
N ARG A 320 -17.12 3.97 0.56
CA ARG A 320 -17.22 4.68 1.85
C ARG A 320 -16.03 4.36 2.73
N SER A 321 -15.60 5.33 3.51
CA SER A 321 -14.53 5.15 4.50
C SER A 321 -14.90 5.76 5.83
N GLN A 322 -14.28 5.25 6.88
CA GLN A 322 -14.31 5.83 8.22
C GLN A 322 -12.88 5.90 8.75
N VAL A 323 -12.57 6.87 9.60
CA VAL A 323 -11.24 7.01 10.19
C VAL A 323 -11.18 6.29 11.53
N ARG A 324 -10.25 5.36 11.69
CA ARG A 324 -9.97 4.69 12.96
C ARG A 324 -8.70 5.27 13.58
N THR A 325 -8.86 5.82 14.78
CA THR A 325 -7.79 6.41 15.59
C THR A 325 -7.75 5.77 16.98
N PRO A 326 -6.72 6.01 17.80
CA PRO A 326 -6.72 5.59 19.21
C PRO A 326 -7.90 6.16 20.02
N ASN A 327 -8.48 7.28 19.59
CA ASN A 327 -9.56 7.98 20.27
C ASN A 327 -10.95 7.38 19.94
N GLY A 328 -11.04 6.54 18.90
CA GLY A 328 -12.28 5.97 18.40
C GLY A 328 -12.32 5.91 16.88
N THR A 329 -13.47 5.49 16.37
CA THR A 329 -13.79 5.46 14.95
C THR A 329 -14.74 6.62 14.63
N SER A 330 -14.48 7.36 13.55
CA SER A 330 -15.38 8.42 13.08
C SER A 330 -16.63 7.85 12.42
N GLU A 331 -17.56 8.73 12.09
CA GLU A 331 -18.63 8.42 11.12
C GLU A 331 -18.04 8.14 9.72
N GLU A 332 -18.86 7.51 8.88
CA GLU A 332 -18.52 7.22 7.49
C GLU A 332 -18.63 8.49 6.61
N PHE A 333 -17.80 8.54 5.58
CA PHE A 333 -17.81 9.55 4.53
C PHE A 333 -17.58 8.89 3.16
N CYS A 334 -18.03 9.54 2.09
CA CYS A 334 -17.82 9.07 0.72
C CYS A 334 -16.39 9.33 0.24
N VAL A 335 -15.92 8.50 -0.70
CA VAL A 335 -14.62 8.65 -1.34
C VAL A 335 -14.84 8.78 -2.84
N ASN A 336 -14.64 9.98 -3.37
CA ASN A 336 -14.89 10.28 -4.78
C ASN A 336 -13.60 10.61 -5.56
N VAL A 337 -12.47 10.79 -4.86
CA VAL A 337 -11.19 11.19 -5.44
C VAL A 337 -10.06 10.34 -4.88
N GLY A 338 -9.05 10.13 -5.72
CA GLY A 338 -7.81 9.48 -5.37
C GLY A 338 -7.87 7.95 -5.44
N VAL A 339 -6.70 7.36 -5.51
CA VAL A 339 -6.50 5.91 -5.44
C VAL A 339 -6.37 5.47 -3.97
N HIS A 340 -6.78 4.24 -3.68
CA HIS A 340 -6.84 3.71 -2.33
C HIS A 340 -5.43 3.37 -1.79
N GLN A 341 -4.84 4.23 -0.97
CA GLN A 341 -3.55 3.92 -0.34
C GLN A 341 -3.65 2.69 0.59
N GLY A 342 -3.09 1.56 0.17
CA GLY A 342 -3.23 0.25 0.85
C GLY A 342 -3.99 -0.82 0.05
N SER A 343 -4.58 -0.43 -1.09
CA SER A 343 -5.07 -1.32 -2.14
C SER A 343 -3.93 -2.02 -2.87
N ALA A 344 -4.22 -3.20 -3.42
CA ALA A 344 -3.25 -3.91 -4.25
C ALA A 344 -3.16 -3.33 -5.68
N LEU A 345 -4.24 -2.71 -6.17
CA LEU A 345 -4.36 -2.21 -7.53
C LEU A 345 -3.92 -0.74 -7.67
N SER A 346 -4.11 0.06 -6.61
CA SER A 346 -3.81 1.50 -6.63
C SER A 346 -2.41 1.89 -7.09
N PRO A 347 -1.32 1.18 -6.74
CA PRO A 347 0.01 1.49 -7.26
C PRO A 347 0.12 1.37 -8.79
N LEU A 348 -0.55 0.38 -9.40
CA LEU A 348 -0.57 0.21 -10.86
C LEU A 348 -1.35 1.34 -11.54
N LEU A 349 -2.52 1.67 -11.02
CA LEU A 349 -3.34 2.75 -11.58
C LEU A 349 -2.58 4.07 -11.54
N PHE A 350 -1.89 4.36 -10.43
CA PHE A 350 -1.10 5.58 -10.30
C PHE A 350 0.01 5.69 -11.35
N ILE A 351 0.79 4.61 -11.56
CA ILE A 351 1.87 4.66 -12.56
C ILE A 351 1.35 4.71 -13.99
N LEU A 352 0.19 4.10 -14.29
CA LEU A 352 -0.47 4.21 -15.59
C LEU A 352 -0.97 5.63 -15.85
N VAL A 353 -1.53 6.29 -14.84
CA VAL A 353 -1.91 7.71 -14.93
C VAL A 353 -0.68 8.57 -15.22
N MET A 354 0.40 8.40 -14.45
CA MET A 354 1.63 9.16 -14.65
C MET A 354 2.22 8.92 -16.04
N ASP A 355 2.24 7.68 -16.52
CA ASP A 355 2.70 7.35 -17.88
C ASP A 355 1.81 8.03 -18.93
N ALA A 356 0.49 7.84 -18.87
CA ALA A 356 -0.45 8.35 -19.86
C ALA A 356 -0.38 9.88 -20.04
N ILE A 357 -0.20 10.63 -18.95
CA ILE A 357 -0.20 12.09 -19.00
C ILE A 357 1.17 12.69 -19.31
N THR A 358 2.27 11.94 -19.09
CA THR A 358 3.65 12.48 -19.23
C THR A 358 4.49 11.81 -20.31
N LYS A 359 4.05 10.71 -20.94
CA LYS A 359 4.84 9.93 -21.90
C LYS A 359 5.46 10.76 -23.02
N ASP A 360 4.76 11.78 -23.52
CA ASP A 360 5.19 12.66 -24.61
C ASP A 360 6.20 13.74 -24.18
N ILE A 361 6.24 14.09 -22.89
CA ILE A 361 7.17 15.09 -22.32
C ILE A 361 8.37 14.46 -21.62
N GLN A 362 8.39 13.13 -21.47
CA GLN A 362 9.49 12.39 -20.88
C GLN A 362 10.68 12.29 -21.86
N LYS A 363 11.89 12.57 -21.37
CA LYS A 363 13.12 12.23 -22.09
C LYS A 363 13.53 10.79 -21.81
N THR A 364 14.38 10.22 -22.66
CA THR A 364 14.86 8.84 -22.49
C THR A 364 15.71 8.69 -21.23
N VAL A 365 15.67 7.51 -20.61
CA VAL A 365 16.58 7.13 -19.52
C VAL A 365 18.02 7.47 -19.91
N PRO A 366 18.82 8.12 -19.03
CA PRO A 366 18.51 8.49 -17.63
C PRO A 366 18.07 9.95 -17.42
N TRP A 367 17.70 10.69 -18.48
CA TRP A 367 17.36 12.13 -18.39
C TRP A 367 16.04 12.40 -17.67
N THR A 368 15.09 11.47 -17.77
CA THR A 368 13.89 11.45 -16.97
C THR A 368 13.79 10.10 -16.29
N LEU A 369 13.68 10.11 -14.96
CA LEU A 369 13.48 8.90 -14.16
C LEU A 369 12.32 9.14 -13.21
N SER A 370 11.37 8.22 -13.18
CA SER A 370 10.25 8.25 -12.25
C SER A 370 10.32 7.05 -11.32
N TYR A 371 10.00 7.27 -10.05
CA TYR A 371 9.81 6.23 -9.05
C TYR A 371 8.53 6.52 -8.29
N ALA A 372 7.42 5.97 -8.78
CA ALA A 372 6.09 6.31 -8.29
C ALA A 372 5.82 7.81 -8.39
N ASP A 373 5.66 8.51 -7.27
CA ASP A 373 5.41 9.95 -7.15
C ASP A 373 6.68 10.82 -7.16
N ASP A 374 7.87 10.21 -7.02
CA ASP A 374 9.14 10.93 -7.12
C ASP A 374 9.61 10.96 -8.58
N VAL A 375 9.85 12.15 -9.14
CA VAL A 375 10.36 12.32 -10.52
C VAL A 375 11.68 13.06 -10.52
N MET A 376 12.68 12.52 -11.21
CA MET A 376 13.96 13.16 -11.46
C MET A 376 14.03 13.63 -12.92
N LEU A 377 14.32 14.91 -13.11
CA LEU A 377 14.60 15.53 -14.40
C LEU A 377 16.06 15.96 -14.45
N ALA A 378 16.71 15.76 -15.58
CA ALA A 378 18.07 16.23 -15.83
C ALA A 378 18.17 17.03 -17.13
N ALA A 379 19.07 18.01 -17.15
CA ALA A 379 19.31 18.86 -18.30
C ALA A 379 20.77 19.35 -18.34
N ASN A 380 21.23 19.71 -19.52
CA ASN A 380 22.60 20.25 -19.70
C ASN A 380 22.68 21.72 -19.28
N THR A 381 21.56 22.43 -19.28
CA THR A 381 21.51 23.84 -18.90
C THR A 381 20.40 24.11 -17.89
N LYS A 382 20.59 25.15 -17.07
CA LYS A 382 19.58 25.61 -16.11
C LYS A 382 18.27 26.00 -16.81
N ALA A 383 18.34 26.74 -17.92
CA ALA A 383 17.16 27.20 -18.65
C ALA A 383 16.34 26.02 -19.20
N GLU A 384 17.00 24.99 -19.72
CA GLU A 384 16.34 23.77 -20.18
C GLU A 384 15.68 22.99 -19.03
N LEU A 385 16.30 22.96 -17.84
CA LEU A 385 15.70 22.34 -16.67
C LEU A 385 14.46 23.11 -16.20
N GLU A 386 14.54 24.44 -16.11
CA GLU A 386 13.42 25.30 -15.73
C GLU A 386 12.24 25.15 -16.69
N GLN A 387 12.50 25.10 -17.99
CA GLN A 387 11.47 24.85 -19.00
C GLN A 387 10.83 23.46 -18.85
N GLN A 388 11.62 22.42 -18.58
CA GLN A 388 11.08 21.07 -18.34
C GLN A 388 10.21 21.05 -17.08
N VAL A 389 10.68 21.63 -15.97
CA VAL A 389 9.92 21.73 -14.71
C VAL A 389 8.58 22.43 -14.93
N GLN A 390 8.58 23.55 -15.67
CA GLN A 390 7.35 24.27 -16.00
C GLN A 390 6.39 23.42 -16.87
N THR A 391 6.93 22.74 -17.88
CA THR A 391 6.15 21.84 -18.76
C THR A 391 5.47 20.73 -17.95
N TRP A 392 6.21 20.15 -16.99
CA TRP A 392 5.67 19.13 -16.07
C TRP A 392 4.60 19.71 -15.14
N GLN A 393 4.82 20.90 -14.59
CA GLN A 393 3.85 21.59 -13.73
C GLN A 393 2.53 21.85 -14.46
N ASP A 394 2.61 22.42 -15.67
CA ASP A 394 1.43 22.74 -16.48
C ASP A 394 0.71 21.46 -16.92
N ARG A 395 1.47 20.42 -17.32
CA ARG A 395 0.90 19.13 -17.70
C ARG A 395 0.16 18.48 -16.54
N LEU A 396 0.76 18.43 -15.36
CA LEU A 396 0.11 17.84 -14.18
C LEU A 396 -1.15 18.61 -13.79
N ALA A 397 -1.11 19.95 -13.84
CA ALA A 397 -2.27 20.79 -13.54
C ALA A 397 -3.45 20.53 -14.48
N ASN A 398 -3.19 20.26 -15.77
CA ASN A 398 -4.22 19.95 -16.75
C ASN A 398 -5.00 18.65 -16.46
N PHE A 399 -4.45 17.77 -15.62
CA PHE A 399 -5.08 16.50 -15.23
C PHE A 399 -5.39 16.43 -13.72
N GLY A 400 -5.51 17.59 -13.06
CA GLY A 400 -5.90 17.63 -11.65
C GLY A 400 -4.82 17.19 -10.66
N LEU A 401 -3.55 17.18 -11.07
CA LEU A 401 -2.40 16.89 -10.20
C LEU A 401 -1.58 18.17 -9.97
N ARG A 402 -0.89 18.23 -8.83
CA ARG A 402 -0.11 19.43 -8.45
C ARG A 402 1.26 19.06 -7.93
N MET A 403 2.26 19.86 -8.28
CA MET A 403 3.60 19.77 -7.71
C MET A 403 3.70 20.47 -6.36
N ASN A 404 4.44 19.86 -5.44
CA ASN A 404 4.79 20.45 -4.17
C ASN A 404 6.03 21.34 -4.32
N VAL A 405 5.81 22.61 -4.62
CA VAL A 405 6.89 23.60 -4.85
C VAL A 405 7.84 23.69 -3.64
N LYS A 406 7.34 23.55 -2.41
CA LYS A 406 8.16 23.66 -1.19
C LYS A 406 9.13 22.50 -0.98
N LYS A 407 8.86 21.34 -1.61
CA LYS A 407 9.73 20.16 -1.50
C LYS A 407 10.48 19.85 -2.79
N THR A 408 10.05 20.43 -3.91
CA THR A 408 10.75 20.30 -5.18
C THR A 408 12.10 20.99 -5.05
N GLY A 409 13.18 20.27 -5.34
CA GLY A 409 14.55 20.74 -5.17
C GLY A 409 15.35 20.61 -6.46
N ALA A 410 16.19 21.59 -6.75
CA ALA A 410 17.14 21.55 -7.86
C ALA A 410 18.57 21.52 -7.33
N VAL A 411 19.42 20.72 -7.97
CA VAL A 411 20.84 20.56 -7.67
C VAL A 411 21.61 20.82 -8.96
N VAL A 412 22.67 21.61 -8.85
CA VAL A 412 23.63 21.83 -9.94
C VAL A 412 24.88 21.03 -9.61
N ILE A 413 25.30 20.20 -10.56
CA ILE A 413 26.56 19.46 -10.51
C ILE A 413 27.47 20.17 -11.50
N ALA A 414 28.41 20.95 -10.95
CA ALA A 414 29.46 21.59 -11.70
C ALA A 414 30.78 20.79 -11.56
N PRO A 415 31.69 20.89 -12.53
CA PRO A 415 33.02 20.27 -12.47
C PRO A 415 33.83 20.66 -11.22
#